data_AF-A0A662WBQ8-F1
#
_entry.id   AF-A0A662WBQ8-F1
#
_cell.length_a   1.000
_cell.length_b   1.000
_cell.length_c   1.000
_cell.angle_alpha   90.00
_cell.angle_beta   90.00
_cell.angle_gamma   90.00
#
_symmetry.space_group_name_H-M   'P 1'
#
loop_
_entity.id
_entity.type
_entity.pdbx_description
1 polymer ?
#
loop_
_entity_poly.entity_id
_entity_poly.type
_entity_poly.pdbx_seq_one_letter_code
_entity_poly.pdbx_strand_id
1 'polypeptide(L)'
;MDKEKLKQVLVDLRDLYKEEWEKVKNDIFQHFKEIREIVKSNEEIDFETAKKIHEKIEAANNLTKPFLLWFWPSPYGKSTEDIENIRTEILNNPESRKTLIEAEKLQHLSDIDNFKGQIEAVLKDARGVKIATYSSWLCIFNPELFMPTWSNTINKQFRDVFNVGRFWGGEHNPEEFVEFTKTVKEVAGELGIDSMIEVAFYLSKYLPNTRKRIEQILEKVEISKEEFEKVKEIINKVREELLSRIDELKEKGWENGWDILNQLNKVPYIDFRNIPRAFDHKELPKILVDYINRLKDAKNLEEIRKFAEEVSLQLRDIPHINTTQLLHLSHIIRPDLFIPVTQWQISKSICYIYDNTIDNITDIRDESCREKLHYTSMEKISNVLDLINDLRSLAEEINLLNELPEDERTTKFSLILYKYGGGDLESEVEEKKDELDEELKKKIETILETKRQVILYGPPGTGKTWVARNYVKEKTKDNRNYYEFVTFHPSYSYEEFVEGIRLKTDDSGRVYYEIEDGIFKQICK
;
A
#
# COMPACT_ATOMS: atom_id res chain seq x y z
N MET A 1 -10.42 -11.88 -26.09
CA MET A 1 -9.52 -10.82 -25.58
C MET A 1 -9.29 -9.77 -26.67
N ASP A 2 -9.36 -8.48 -26.36
CA ASP A 2 -9.13 -7.38 -27.32
C ASP A 2 -7.63 -7.20 -27.62
N LYS A 3 -7.21 -7.48 -28.86
CA LYS A 3 -5.80 -7.49 -29.28
C LYS A 3 -5.20 -6.11 -29.42
N GLU A 4 -5.93 -5.15 -30.01
CA GLU A 4 -5.45 -3.78 -30.20
C GLU A 4 -5.22 -3.10 -28.86
N LYS A 5 -6.13 -3.32 -27.91
CA LYS A 5 -5.97 -2.82 -26.56
C LYS A 5 -4.78 -3.46 -25.84
N LEU A 6 -4.57 -4.77 -25.99
CA LEU A 6 -3.43 -5.47 -25.40
C LEU A 6 -2.11 -4.95 -25.99
N LYS A 7 -2.09 -4.70 -27.29
CA LYS A 7 -0.94 -4.14 -28.01
C LYS A 7 -0.54 -2.78 -27.45
N GLN A 8 -1.51 -1.87 -27.28
CA GLN A 8 -1.25 -0.56 -26.69
C GLN A 8 -0.69 -0.69 -25.27
N VAL A 9 -1.31 -1.54 -24.43
CA VAL A 9 -0.85 -1.77 -23.06
C VAL A 9 0.59 -2.27 -23.01
N LEU A 10 0.97 -3.20 -23.88
CA LEU A 10 2.34 -3.73 -23.92
C LEU A 10 3.35 -2.71 -24.45
N VAL A 11 2.96 -1.82 -25.37
CA VAL A 11 3.82 -0.70 -25.81
C VAL A 11 4.10 0.22 -24.63
N ASP A 12 3.06 0.68 -23.93
CA ASP A 12 3.19 1.62 -22.82
C ASP A 12 4.06 1.04 -21.69
N LEU A 13 3.83 -0.23 -21.31
CA LEU A 13 4.60 -0.90 -20.26
C LEU A 13 6.04 -1.15 -20.68
N ARG A 14 6.29 -1.49 -21.95
CA ARG A 14 7.66 -1.67 -22.45
C ARG A 14 8.42 -0.35 -22.40
N ASP A 15 7.81 0.74 -22.83
CA ASP A 15 8.48 2.05 -22.86
C ASP A 15 8.88 2.51 -21.45
N LEU A 16 8.08 2.17 -20.43
CA LEU A 16 8.37 2.47 -19.03
C LEU A 16 9.43 1.55 -18.40
N TYR A 17 9.35 0.23 -18.65
CA TYR A 17 10.08 -0.77 -17.87
C TYR A 17 11.17 -1.52 -18.64
N LYS A 18 11.44 -1.15 -19.91
CA LYS A 18 12.47 -1.82 -20.72
C LYS A 18 13.86 -1.77 -20.08
N GLU A 19 14.26 -0.65 -19.48
CA GLU A 19 15.57 -0.55 -18.83
C GLU A 19 15.69 -1.47 -17.62
N GLU A 20 14.61 -1.65 -16.85
CA GLU A 20 14.58 -2.62 -15.76
C GLU A 20 14.68 -4.05 -16.28
N TRP A 21 13.95 -4.37 -17.35
CA TRP A 21 14.01 -5.67 -18.00
C TRP A 21 15.42 -6.01 -18.50
N GLU A 22 16.07 -5.08 -19.19
CA GLU A 22 17.43 -5.24 -19.72
C GLU A 22 18.46 -5.55 -18.62
N LYS A 23 18.28 -5.01 -17.40
CA LYS A 23 19.16 -5.27 -16.25
C LYS A 23 19.05 -6.70 -15.73
N VAL A 24 17.89 -7.33 -15.84
CA VAL A 24 17.61 -8.63 -15.18
C VAL A 24 17.51 -9.81 -16.15
N LYS A 25 17.26 -9.55 -17.45
CA LYS A 25 16.93 -10.60 -18.43
C LYS A 25 17.97 -11.71 -18.52
N ASN A 26 19.26 -11.35 -18.54
CA ASN A 26 20.35 -12.31 -18.74
C ASN A 26 20.44 -13.29 -17.55
N ASP A 27 20.28 -12.78 -16.33
CA ASP A 27 20.32 -13.59 -15.11
C ASP A 27 19.10 -14.53 -15.04
N ILE A 28 17.92 -14.05 -15.43
CA ILE A 28 16.72 -14.89 -15.53
C ILE A 28 16.92 -16.03 -16.52
N PHE A 29 17.39 -15.74 -17.74
CA PHE A 29 17.64 -16.77 -18.75
C PHE A 29 18.73 -17.75 -18.33
N GLN A 30 19.75 -17.29 -17.60
CA GLN A 30 20.79 -18.14 -17.05
C GLN A 30 20.21 -19.11 -16.01
N HIS A 31 19.40 -18.64 -15.07
CA HIS A 31 18.72 -19.51 -14.11
C HIS A 31 17.79 -20.52 -14.80
N PHE A 32 17.06 -20.12 -15.84
CA PHE A 32 16.20 -21.03 -16.60
C PHE A 32 17.01 -22.12 -17.29
N LYS A 33 18.13 -21.75 -17.91
CA LYS A 33 19.04 -22.70 -18.55
C LYS A 33 19.56 -23.73 -17.55
N GLU A 34 20.03 -23.29 -16.40
CA GLU A 34 20.54 -24.17 -15.34
C GLU A 34 19.45 -25.12 -14.81
N ILE A 35 18.22 -24.62 -14.63
CA ILE A 35 17.09 -25.47 -14.22
C ILE A 35 16.80 -26.53 -15.29
N ARG A 36 16.74 -26.15 -16.58
CA ARG A 36 16.53 -27.10 -17.68
C ARG A 36 17.63 -28.17 -17.75
N GLU A 37 18.89 -27.79 -17.56
CA GLU A 37 20.02 -28.74 -17.55
C GLU A 37 19.89 -29.73 -16.39
N ILE A 38 19.60 -29.25 -15.17
CA ILE A 38 19.37 -30.13 -14.01
C ILE A 38 18.22 -31.11 -14.30
N VAL A 39 17.09 -30.63 -14.85
CA VAL A 39 15.96 -31.51 -15.14
C VAL A 39 16.24 -32.47 -16.30
N LYS A 40 17.14 -32.19 -17.24
CA LYS A 40 17.48 -33.13 -18.33
C LYS A 40 18.55 -34.14 -17.96
N SER A 41 19.48 -33.79 -17.08
CA SER A 41 20.64 -34.61 -16.75
C SER A 41 20.40 -35.67 -15.67
N ASN A 42 19.27 -35.63 -14.97
CA ASN A 42 18.95 -36.59 -13.91
C ASN A 42 17.84 -37.54 -14.37
N GLU A 43 17.93 -38.85 -14.14
CA GLU A 43 16.81 -39.76 -14.46
C GLU A 43 15.64 -39.61 -13.49
N GLU A 44 15.92 -39.27 -12.24
CA GLU A 44 14.96 -38.96 -11.19
C GLU A 44 15.47 -37.74 -10.41
N ILE A 45 14.57 -36.87 -9.99
CA ILE A 45 14.86 -35.71 -9.17
C ILE A 45 14.72 -36.12 -7.71
N ASP A 46 15.85 -36.28 -7.02
CA ASP A 46 15.86 -36.48 -5.57
C ASP A 46 15.65 -35.14 -4.83
N PHE A 47 15.50 -35.24 -3.51
CA PHE A 47 15.24 -34.09 -2.64
C PHE A 47 16.32 -32.99 -2.76
N GLU A 48 17.60 -33.37 -2.78
CA GLU A 48 18.71 -32.42 -2.85
C GLU A 48 18.76 -31.71 -4.20
N THR A 49 18.42 -32.42 -5.28
CA THR A 49 18.29 -31.84 -6.62
C THR A 49 17.08 -30.91 -6.71
N ALA A 50 15.94 -31.30 -6.12
CA ALA A 50 14.75 -30.45 -6.04
C ALA A 50 15.04 -29.13 -5.29
N LYS A 51 15.83 -29.18 -4.22
CA LYS A 51 16.29 -28.01 -3.47
C LYS A 51 17.16 -27.07 -4.30
N LYS A 52 18.12 -27.60 -5.08
CA LYS A 52 18.93 -26.79 -6.00
C LYS A 52 18.08 -26.08 -7.05
N ILE A 53 17.05 -26.76 -7.56
CA ILE A 53 16.08 -26.15 -8.48
C ILE A 53 15.29 -25.03 -7.77
N HIS A 54 14.88 -25.25 -6.52
CA HIS A 54 14.20 -24.23 -5.72
C HIS A 54 15.02 -22.95 -5.57
N GLU A 55 16.29 -23.07 -5.19
CA GLU A 55 17.18 -21.92 -4.97
C GLU A 55 17.32 -21.08 -6.24
N LYS A 56 17.42 -21.72 -7.41
CA LYS A 56 17.49 -21.03 -8.71
C LYS A 56 16.17 -20.35 -9.09
N ILE A 57 15.05 -20.99 -8.80
CA ILE A 57 13.72 -20.39 -8.98
C ILE A 57 13.58 -19.13 -8.12
N GLU A 58 13.97 -19.21 -6.84
CA GLU A 58 13.91 -18.06 -5.93
C GLU A 58 14.86 -16.94 -6.35
N ALA A 59 16.06 -17.28 -6.83
CA ALA A 59 16.98 -16.31 -7.40
C ALA A 59 16.35 -15.56 -8.59
N ALA A 60 15.77 -16.29 -9.55
CA ALA A 60 15.08 -15.68 -10.70
C ALA A 60 13.88 -14.81 -10.28
N ASN A 61 13.11 -15.26 -9.29
CA ASN A 61 11.94 -14.55 -8.77
C ASN A 61 12.31 -13.26 -8.01
N ASN A 62 13.43 -13.26 -7.29
CA ASN A 62 13.91 -12.09 -6.55
C ASN A 62 14.36 -10.95 -7.47
N LEU A 63 14.76 -11.25 -8.71
CA LEU A 63 15.11 -10.26 -9.73
C LEU A 63 13.89 -9.53 -10.30
N THR A 64 12.69 -10.11 -10.22
CA THR A 64 11.50 -9.68 -10.97
C THR A 64 10.34 -9.25 -10.08
N LYS A 65 10.62 -8.76 -8.86
CA LYS A 65 9.55 -8.42 -7.92
C LYS A 65 8.50 -7.46 -8.52
N PRO A 66 7.19 -7.76 -8.35
CA PRO A 66 6.63 -8.82 -7.52
C PRO A 66 6.56 -10.18 -8.25
N PHE A 67 7.33 -11.17 -7.77
CA PHE A 67 7.37 -12.61 -8.11
C PHE A 67 6.50 -13.07 -9.29
N LEU A 68 7.12 -13.37 -10.44
CA LEU A 68 6.44 -13.81 -11.67
C LEU A 68 6.12 -15.30 -11.70
N LEU A 69 7.01 -16.14 -11.17
CA LEU A 69 6.88 -17.57 -11.30
C LEU A 69 6.20 -18.17 -10.08
N TRP A 70 5.13 -18.94 -10.33
CA TRP A 70 4.33 -19.56 -9.28
C TRP A 70 4.54 -21.07 -9.26
N PHE A 71 5.09 -21.56 -8.15
CA PHE A 71 5.35 -22.98 -7.93
C PHE A 71 4.71 -23.51 -6.63
N TRP A 72 3.85 -22.72 -6.00
CA TRP A 72 3.25 -23.05 -4.72
C TRP A 72 1.94 -23.86 -4.90
N PRO A 73 1.72 -24.89 -4.08
CA PRO A 73 0.45 -25.61 -4.03
C PRO A 73 -0.42 -25.06 -2.91
N SER A 74 -1.38 -24.19 -3.26
CA SER A 74 -2.45 -23.70 -2.35
C SER A 74 -1.99 -22.80 -1.19
N PRO A 75 -2.84 -21.89 -0.65
CA PRO A 75 -2.39 -20.78 0.20
C PRO A 75 -2.37 -21.09 1.71
N TYR A 76 -2.14 -22.33 2.13
CA TYR A 76 -2.13 -22.68 3.56
C TYR A 76 -0.84 -23.39 3.98
N GLY A 77 -0.23 -22.83 5.03
CA GLY A 77 1.12 -23.10 5.53
C GLY A 77 1.55 -24.57 5.48
N LYS A 78 2.69 -24.79 4.84
CA LYS A 78 3.36 -26.07 4.68
C LYS A 78 4.87 -25.83 4.56
N SER A 79 5.67 -26.73 5.09
CA SER A 79 7.13 -26.57 5.28
C SER A 79 7.89 -26.53 3.94
N THR A 80 9.17 -26.14 3.94
CA THR A 80 10.04 -26.22 2.74
C THR A 80 10.00 -27.62 2.10
N GLU A 81 9.90 -28.64 2.94
CA GLU A 81 9.80 -30.05 2.58
C GLU A 81 8.54 -30.37 1.76
N ASP A 82 7.39 -29.74 2.05
CA ASP A 82 6.16 -29.90 1.27
C ASP A 82 6.27 -29.29 -0.14
N ILE A 83 7.01 -28.18 -0.28
CA ILE A 83 7.26 -27.53 -1.58
C ILE A 83 8.21 -28.40 -2.41
N GLU A 84 9.24 -28.94 -1.78
CA GLU A 84 10.20 -29.86 -2.41
C GLU A 84 9.52 -31.16 -2.84
N ASN A 85 8.61 -31.70 -2.02
CA ASN A 85 7.82 -32.89 -2.37
C ASN A 85 6.94 -32.66 -3.60
N ILE A 86 6.29 -31.50 -3.73
CA ILE A 86 5.39 -31.24 -4.87
C ILE A 86 6.16 -30.94 -6.16
N ARG A 87 7.35 -30.33 -6.06
CA ARG A 87 8.25 -30.19 -7.22
C ARG A 87 8.80 -31.54 -7.67
N THR A 88 9.18 -32.38 -6.71
CA THR A 88 9.55 -33.76 -6.94
C THR A 88 8.41 -34.51 -7.63
N GLU A 89 7.15 -34.34 -7.19
CA GLU A 89 5.98 -34.93 -7.85
C GLU A 89 5.80 -34.44 -9.30
N ILE A 90 5.93 -33.14 -9.59
CA ILE A 90 5.79 -32.61 -10.95
C ILE A 90 6.91 -33.09 -11.87
N LEU A 91 8.16 -33.07 -11.39
CA LEU A 91 9.33 -33.36 -12.22
C LEU A 91 9.62 -34.86 -12.34
N ASN A 92 9.21 -35.67 -11.37
CA ASN A 92 9.30 -37.13 -11.45
C ASN A 92 8.05 -37.76 -12.08
N ASN A 93 6.95 -37.03 -12.22
CA ASN A 93 5.83 -37.48 -13.03
C ASN A 93 6.27 -37.63 -14.50
N PRO A 94 6.23 -38.85 -15.07
CA PRO A 94 6.78 -39.10 -16.41
C PRO A 94 6.10 -38.29 -17.51
N GLU A 95 4.77 -38.14 -17.45
CA GLU A 95 4.00 -37.38 -18.44
C GLU A 95 4.34 -35.89 -18.37
N SER A 96 4.40 -35.32 -17.17
CA SER A 96 4.78 -33.93 -16.92
C SER A 96 6.18 -33.65 -17.46
N ARG A 97 7.17 -34.47 -17.10
CA ARG A 97 8.56 -34.27 -17.50
C ARG A 97 8.75 -34.40 -19.00
N LYS A 98 8.14 -35.42 -19.60
CA LYS A 98 8.15 -35.62 -21.05
C LYS A 98 7.55 -34.41 -21.76
N THR A 99 6.40 -33.95 -21.30
CA THR A 99 5.72 -32.75 -21.83
C THR A 99 6.61 -31.51 -21.72
N LEU A 100 7.27 -31.27 -20.58
CA LEU A 100 8.21 -30.13 -20.44
C LEU A 100 9.39 -30.20 -21.42
N ILE A 101 9.98 -31.37 -21.63
CA ILE A 101 11.08 -31.57 -22.59
C ILE A 101 10.58 -31.41 -24.04
N GLU A 102 9.35 -31.82 -24.34
CA GLU A 102 8.73 -31.59 -25.65
C GLU A 102 8.39 -30.11 -25.87
N ALA A 103 8.00 -29.38 -24.83
CA ALA A 103 7.74 -27.93 -24.89
C ALA A 103 8.98 -27.15 -25.35
N GLU A 104 10.19 -27.53 -24.92
CA GLU A 104 11.46 -26.92 -25.33
C GLU A 104 11.71 -26.99 -26.85
N LYS A 105 11.07 -27.94 -27.56
CA LYS A 105 11.25 -28.15 -28.99
C LYS A 105 10.26 -27.38 -29.86
N LEU A 106 9.23 -26.79 -29.27
CA LEU A 106 8.19 -26.06 -30.01
C LEU A 106 8.75 -24.74 -30.53
N GLN A 107 8.45 -24.42 -31.79
CA GLN A 107 8.99 -23.23 -32.47
C GLN A 107 7.90 -22.31 -33.02
N HIS A 108 6.71 -22.85 -33.28
CA HIS A 108 5.64 -22.13 -33.96
C HIS A 108 4.39 -22.03 -33.09
N LEU A 109 3.64 -20.95 -33.28
CA LEU A 109 2.37 -20.72 -32.57
C LEU A 109 1.36 -21.86 -32.79
N SER A 110 1.34 -22.44 -34.00
CA SER A 110 0.50 -23.60 -34.35
C SER A 110 0.82 -24.84 -33.54
N ASP A 111 2.03 -24.94 -32.99
CA ASP A 111 2.43 -26.09 -32.19
C ASP A 111 1.68 -26.12 -30.85
N ILE A 112 1.25 -24.96 -30.34
CA ILE A 112 0.52 -24.83 -29.07
C ILE A 112 -0.83 -25.56 -29.13
N ASP A 113 -1.54 -25.52 -30.27
CA ASP A 113 -2.82 -26.21 -30.44
C ASP A 113 -2.65 -27.73 -30.35
N ASN A 114 -1.60 -28.26 -30.97
CA ASN A 114 -1.25 -29.68 -30.93
C ASN A 114 -0.74 -30.11 -29.55
N PHE A 115 -0.19 -29.15 -28.79
CA PHE A 115 0.36 -29.36 -27.45
C PHE A 115 -0.70 -29.35 -26.34
N LYS A 116 -1.91 -28.83 -26.61
CA LYS A 116 -3.04 -28.79 -25.68
C LYS A 116 -3.33 -30.15 -25.03
N GLY A 117 -3.35 -31.22 -25.84
CA GLY A 117 -3.64 -32.57 -25.35
C GLY A 117 -2.63 -33.09 -24.34
N GLN A 118 -1.36 -32.67 -24.45
CA GLN A 118 -0.33 -33.02 -23.48
C GLN A 118 -0.49 -32.25 -22.17
N ILE A 119 -0.81 -30.95 -22.26
CA ILE A 119 -1.14 -30.15 -21.07
C ILE A 119 -2.35 -30.75 -20.35
N GLU A 120 -3.40 -31.15 -21.07
CA GLU A 120 -4.56 -31.83 -20.51
C GLU A 120 -4.22 -33.14 -19.80
N ALA A 121 -3.32 -33.94 -20.39
CA ALA A 121 -2.87 -35.19 -19.80
C ALA A 121 -2.14 -34.94 -18.47
N VAL A 122 -1.24 -33.97 -18.43
CA VAL A 122 -0.50 -33.61 -17.22
C VAL A 122 -1.42 -33.10 -16.12
N LEU A 123 -2.39 -32.24 -16.45
CA LEU A 123 -3.33 -31.69 -15.46
C LEU A 123 -4.29 -32.74 -14.89
N LYS A 124 -4.53 -33.84 -15.62
CA LYS A 124 -5.33 -34.99 -15.15
C LYS A 124 -4.51 -35.94 -14.28
N ASP A 125 -3.25 -36.18 -14.64
CA ASP A 125 -2.39 -37.20 -14.02
C ASP A 125 -1.64 -36.68 -12.78
N ALA A 126 -1.12 -35.45 -12.85
CA ALA A 126 -0.35 -34.86 -11.77
C ALA A 126 -1.27 -34.20 -10.72
N ARG A 127 -1.51 -34.92 -9.61
CA ARG A 127 -2.39 -34.45 -8.52
C ARG A 127 -1.94 -33.09 -8.00
N GLY A 128 -2.88 -32.16 -7.88
CA GLY A 128 -2.64 -30.84 -7.27
C GLY A 128 -1.96 -29.81 -8.20
N VAL A 129 -1.53 -30.20 -9.39
CA VAL A 129 -0.90 -29.29 -10.36
C VAL A 129 -1.96 -28.47 -11.09
N LYS A 130 -1.95 -27.15 -10.93
CA LYS A 130 -2.86 -26.21 -11.62
C LYS A 130 -2.19 -25.59 -12.85
N ILE A 131 -3.00 -25.01 -13.75
CA ILE A 131 -2.52 -24.35 -14.98
C ILE A 131 -1.50 -23.26 -14.63
N ALA A 132 -1.77 -22.41 -13.64
CA ALA A 132 -0.81 -21.37 -13.22
C ALA A 132 0.56 -21.95 -12.80
N THR A 133 0.57 -23.07 -12.08
CA THR A 133 1.80 -23.78 -11.70
C THR A 133 2.52 -24.34 -12.93
N TYR A 134 1.77 -25.01 -13.81
CA TYR A 134 2.37 -25.65 -14.98
C TYR A 134 2.84 -24.64 -16.03
N SER A 135 2.15 -23.51 -16.20
CA SER A 135 2.56 -22.40 -17.08
C SER A 135 3.92 -21.80 -16.70
N SER A 136 4.24 -21.77 -15.39
CA SER A 136 5.54 -21.32 -14.90
C SER A 136 6.65 -22.30 -15.31
N TRP A 137 6.39 -23.61 -15.25
CA TRP A 137 7.31 -24.63 -15.75
C TRP A 137 7.46 -24.61 -17.27
N LEU A 138 6.35 -24.50 -18.00
CA LEU A 138 6.38 -24.35 -19.46
C LEU A 138 7.18 -23.11 -19.88
N CYS A 139 7.06 -22.00 -19.16
CA CYS A 139 7.85 -20.80 -19.39
C CYS A 139 9.35 -21.04 -19.15
N ILE A 140 9.74 -21.78 -18.12
CA ILE A 140 11.16 -22.16 -17.91
C ILE A 140 11.68 -22.96 -19.11
N PHE A 141 10.89 -23.90 -19.62
CA PHE A 141 11.31 -24.79 -20.72
C PHE A 141 11.28 -24.11 -22.09
N ASN A 142 10.30 -23.25 -22.32
CA ASN A 142 10.14 -22.50 -23.55
C ASN A 142 9.60 -21.08 -23.24
N PRO A 143 10.51 -20.15 -22.89
CA PRO A 143 10.15 -18.77 -22.59
C PRO A 143 9.81 -17.97 -23.86
N GLU A 144 9.92 -18.55 -25.05
CA GLU A 144 9.54 -17.89 -26.32
C GLU A 144 8.05 -18.04 -26.61
N LEU A 145 7.43 -19.15 -26.18
CA LEU A 145 6.01 -19.45 -26.42
C LEU A 145 5.13 -19.40 -25.17
N PHE A 146 5.69 -19.62 -23.97
CA PHE A 146 4.89 -19.67 -22.75
C PHE A 146 5.31 -18.62 -21.73
N MET A 147 4.33 -18.15 -20.97
CA MET A 147 4.50 -17.22 -19.86
C MET A 147 3.82 -17.76 -18.58
N PRO A 148 4.25 -17.35 -17.39
CA PRO A 148 3.55 -17.63 -16.15
C PRO A 148 2.19 -16.93 -16.15
N THR A 149 1.15 -17.57 -15.60
CA THR A 149 -0.21 -17.03 -15.58
C THR A 149 -0.81 -16.90 -14.19
N TRP A 150 0.05 -16.68 -13.19
CA TRP A 150 -0.38 -16.45 -11.80
C TRP A 150 -0.95 -15.04 -11.58
N SER A 151 -1.56 -14.81 -10.41
CA SER A 151 -2.22 -13.55 -10.04
C SER A 151 -1.30 -12.32 -10.01
N ASN A 152 0.01 -12.50 -9.91
CA ASN A 152 0.96 -11.38 -10.00
C ASN A 152 1.29 -11.01 -11.44
N THR A 153 1.21 -11.97 -12.38
CA THR A 153 1.48 -11.74 -13.80
C THR A 153 0.23 -11.25 -14.53
N ILE A 154 -0.90 -11.90 -14.27
CA ILE A 154 -2.23 -11.51 -14.79
C ILE A 154 -3.14 -11.17 -13.62
N ASN A 155 -2.91 -10.00 -13.04
CA ASN A 155 -3.65 -9.53 -11.90
C ASN A 155 -5.16 -9.39 -12.18
N LYS A 156 -5.94 -9.21 -11.12
CA LYS A 156 -7.40 -9.09 -11.22
C LYS A 156 -7.81 -8.01 -12.23
N GLN A 157 -7.11 -6.89 -12.22
CA GLN A 157 -7.41 -5.75 -13.07
C GLN A 157 -7.16 -6.05 -14.56
N PHE A 158 -6.08 -6.73 -14.90
CA PHE A 158 -5.85 -7.24 -16.26
C PHE A 158 -6.99 -8.16 -16.69
N ARG A 159 -7.30 -9.15 -15.85
CA ARG A 159 -8.33 -10.16 -16.13
C ARG A 159 -9.71 -9.54 -16.38
N ASP A 160 -10.10 -8.59 -15.54
CA ASP A 160 -11.40 -7.93 -15.65
C ASP A 160 -11.49 -7.07 -16.94
N VAL A 161 -10.39 -6.38 -17.30
CA VAL A 161 -10.35 -5.51 -18.50
C VAL A 161 -10.35 -6.31 -19.80
N PHE A 162 -9.67 -7.45 -19.82
CA PHE A 162 -9.49 -8.28 -21.01
C PHE A 162 -10.44 -9.49 -21.06
N ASN A 163 -11.31 -9.62 -20.06
CA ASN A 163 -12.25 -10.73 -19.87
C ASN A 163 -11.54 -12.10 -19.90
N VAL A 164 -10.51 -12.24 -19.06
CA VAL A 164 -9.71 -13.47 -18.92
C VAL A 164 -10.03 -14.13 -17.58
N GLY A 165 -10.33 -15.43 -17.59
CA GLY A 165 -10.58 -16.23 -16.40
C GLY A 165 -9.36 -16.42 -15.51
N ARG A 166 -9.55 -17.13 -14.40
CA ARG A 166 -8.45 -17.50 -13.50
C ARG A 166 -7.84 -18.82 -13.95
N PHE A 167 -6.51 -18.86 -14.08
CA PHE A 167 -5.77 -20.11 -14.30
C PHE A 167 -5.33 -20.79 -12.98
N TRP A 168 -5.78 -20.25 -11.84
CA TRP A 168 -5.55 -20.80 -10.50
C TRP A 168 -6.86 -21.04 -9.75
N GLY A 169 -6.86 -22.06 -8.89
CA GLY A 169 -8.08 -22.55 -8.23
C GLY A 169 -9.04 -23.26 -9.20
N GLY A 170 -10.10 -23.90 -8.68
CA GLY A 170 -11.21 -24.42 -9.50
C GLY A 170 -10.90 -25.55 -10.49
N GLU A 171 -11.86 -25.76 -11.41
CA GLU A 171 -11.76 -26.65 -12.58
C GLU A 171 -10.79 -26.08 -13.63
N HIS A 172 -10.09 -26.97 -14.32
CA HIS A 172 -9.07 -26.61 -15.30
C HIS A 172 -9.72 -26.33 -16.64
N ASN A 173 -9.39 -25.19 -17.27
CA ASN A 173 -9.78 -24.88 -18.64
C ASN A 173 -8.53 -24.71 -19.55
N PRO A 174 -7.95 -25.82 -20.06
CA PRO A 174 -6.78 -25.76 -20.95
C PRO A 174 -7.06 -25.08 -22.28
N GLU A 175 -8.31 -25.09 -22.74
CA GLU A 175 -8.77 -24.38 -23.95
C GLU A 175 -8.53 -22.87 -23.82
N GLU A 176 -9.03 -22.29 -22.72
CA GLU A 176 -8.88 -20.87 -22.42
C GLU A 176 -7.42 -20.49 -22.21
N PHE A 177 -6.61 -21.36 -21.59
CA PHE A 177 -5.18 -21.14 -21.43
C PHE A 177 -4.44 -21.08 -22.77
N VAL A 178 -4.74 -22.00 -23.69
CA VAL A 178 -4.15 -22.04 -25.03
C VAL A 178 -4.56 -20.82 -25.84
N GLU A 179 -5.86 -20.47 -25.84
CA GLU A 179 -6.36 -19.29 -26.55
C GLU A 179 -5.74 -17.99 -26.03
N PHE A 180 -5.64 -17.86 -24.70
CA PHE A 180 -4.96 -16.75 -24.04
C PHE A 180 -3.48 -16.68 -24.48
N THR A 181 -2.73 -17.78 -24.34
CA THR A 181 -1.29 -17.83 -24.66
C THR A 181 -1.04 -17.46 -26.12
N LYS A 182 -1.84 -18.00 -27.05
CA LYS A 182 -1.74 -17.68 -28.48
C LYS A 182 -1.99 -16.20 -28.75
N THR A 183 -3.07 -15.66 -28.19
CA THR A 183 -3.42 -14.25 -28.38
C THR A 183 -2.32 -13.32 -27.86
N VAL A 184 -1.77 -13.59 -26.68
CA VAL A 184 -0.67 -12.79 -26.13
C VAL A 184 0.60 -12.92 -26.98
N LYS A 185 0.94 -14.13 -27.43
CA LYS A 185 2.14 -14.35 -28.26
C LYS A 185 2.04 -13.70 -29.64
N GLU A 186 0.87 -13.71 -30.26
CA GLU A 186 0.62 -13.00 -31.52
C GLU A 186 0.90 -11.50 -31.36
N VAL A 187 0.31 -10.87 -30.33
CA VAL A 187 0.53 -9.44 -30.05
C VAL A 187 1.98 -9.14 -29.71
N ALA A 188 2.64 -10.00 -28.93
CA ALA A 188 4.06 -9.86 -28.60
C ALA A 188 4.94 -9.91 -29.87
N GLY A 189 4.64 -10.83 -30.79
CA GLY A 189 5.33 -10.95 -32.08
C GLY A 189 5.17 -9.70 -32.94
N GLU A 190 3.98 -9.11 -32.99
CA GLU A 190 3.76 -7.83 -33.69
C GLU A 190 4.58 -6.67 -33.10
N LEU A 191 4.91 -6.73 -31.81
CA LEU A 191 5.70 -5.73 -31.12
C LEU A 191 7.22 -6.00 -31.17
N GLY A 192 7.64 -7.12 -31.75
CA GLY A 192 9.03 -7.56 -31.74
C GLY A 192 9.52 -7.98 -30.35
N ILE A 193 8.62 -8.43 -29.48
CA ILE A 193 8.97 -9.03 -28.19
C ILE A 193 9.14 -10.54 -28.41
N ASP A 194 10.39 -10.98 -28.42
CA ASP A 194 10.73 -12.36 -28.77
C ASP A 194 10.37 -13.34 -27.64
N SER A 195 10.40 -12.89 -26.38
CA SER A 195 10.20 -13.74 -25.21
C SER A 195 8.93 -13.42 -24.43
N MET A 196 8.15 -14.46 -24.15
CA MET A 196 6.92 -14.39 -23.36
C MET A 196 7.17 -14.14 -21.87
N ILE A 197 8.36 -14.42 -21.34
CA ILE A 197 8.72 -14.00 -19.96
C ILE A 197 8.90 -12.48 -19.86
N GLU A 198 9.34 -11.81 -20.93
CA GLU A 198 9.37 -10.34 -21.00
C GLU A 198 7.95 -9.78 -20.99
N VAL A 199 7.04 -10.39 -21.74
CA VAL A 199 5.61 -10.03 -21.72
C VAL A 199 5.03 -10.20 -20.32
N ALA A 200 5.32 -11.31 -19.64
CA ALA A 200 4.92 -11.52 -18.25
C ALA A 200 5.49 -10.45 -17.31
N PHE A 201 6.75 -10.07 -17.48
CA PHE A 201 7.37 -9.00 -16.71
C PHE A 201 6.58 -7.70 -16.86
N TYR A 202 6.27 -7.27 -18.08
CA TYR A 202 5.47 -6.08 -18.32
C TYR A 202 4.06 -6.20 -17.75
N LEU A 203 3.34 -7.29 -18.04
CA LEU A 203 1.97 -7.49 -17.55
C LEU A 203 1.88 -7.55 -16.03
N SER A 204 2.94 -7.97 -15.33
CA SER A 204 2.98 -7.92 -13.87
C SER A 204 2.96 -6.50 -13.29
N LYS A 205 3.37 -5.51 -14.10
CA LYS A 205 3.32 -4.07 -13.78
C LYS A 205 2.04 -3.40 -14.27
N TYR A 206 1.14 -4.15 -14.92
CA TYR A 206 -0.08 -3.58 -15.47
C TYR A 206 -1.03 -3.06 -14.39
N LEU A 207 -1.23 -1.75 -14.39
CA LEU A 207 -2.28 -1.06 -13.67
C LEU A 207 -3.15 -0.34 -14.72
N PRO A 208 -4.40 -0.76 -14.96
CA PRO A 208 -5.19 -0.12 -16.01
C PRO A 208 -5.38 1.38 -15.74
N ASN A 209 -5.23 2.23 -16.76
CA ASN A 209 -5.81 3.58 -16.82
C ASN A 209 -5.49 4.55 -15.67
N THR A 210 -4.26 4.60 -15.15
CA THR A 210 -3.88 5.63 -14.17
C THR A 210 -4.16 7.05 -14.70
N ARG A 211 -3.93 7.31 -15.99
CA ARG A 211 -4.20 8.61 -16.66
C ARG A 211 -5.68 9.01 -16.69
N LYS A 212 -6.56 8.17 -17.25
CA LYS A 212 -8.02 8.42 -17.27
C LYS A 212 -8.62 8.48 -15.86
N ARG A 213 -8.02 7.76 -14.91
CA ARG A 213 -8.41 7.79 -13.49
C ARG A 213 -8.00 9.10 -12.82
N ILE A 214 -6.79 9.61 -13.10
CA ILE A 214 -6.34 10.93 -12.66
C ILE A 214 -7.20 12.02 -13.30
N GLU A 215 -7.48 11.96 -14.61
CA GLU A 215 -8.41 12.87 -15.30
C GLU A 215 -9.77 12.94 -14.58
N GLN A 216 -10.35 11.80 -14.20
CA GLN A 216 -11.62 11.76 -13.47
C GLN A 216 -11.55 12.29 -12.02
N ILE A 217 -10.40 12.16 -11.34
CA ILE A 217 -10.17 12.82 -10.04
C ILE A 217 -10.12 14.33 -10.24
N LEU A 218 -9.38 14.79 -11.25
CA LEU A 218 -9.16 16.20 -11.56
C LEU A 218 -10.43 16.90 -12.07
N GLU A 219 -11.27 16.21 -12.86
CA GLU A 219 -12.54 16.73 -13.39
C GLU A 219 -13.61 16.91 -12.31
N LYS A 220 -13.59 16.08 -11.26
CA LYS A 220 -14.61 16.12 -10.20
C LYS A 220 -14.30 17.08 -9.06
N VAL A 221 -13.02 17.43 -8.89
CA VAL A 221 -12.59 18.37 -7.86
C VAL A 221 -11.66 19.40 -8.48
N GLU A 222 -12.25 20.53 -8.84
CA GLU A 222 -11.51 21.70 -9.30
C GLU A 222 -11.21 22.64 -8.13
N ILE A 223 -10.01 23.22 -8.16
CA ILE A 223 -9.64 24.32 -7.28
C ILE A 223 -9.62 25.58 -8.12
N SER A 224 -10.50 26.50 -7.77
CA SER A 224 -10.57 27.78 -8.47
C SER A 224 -9.26 28.53 -8.32
N LYS A 225 -8.95 29.37 -9.32
CA LYS A 225 -7.74 30.20 -9.29
C LYS A 225 -7.70 31.11 -8.04
N GLU A 226 -8.86 31.61 -7.61
CA GLU A 226 -8.97 32.47 -6.43
C GLU A 226 -8.71 31.70 -5.12
N GLU A 227 -9.25 30.49 -4.98
CA GLU A 227 -8.96 29.62 -3.83
C GLU A 227 -7.47 29.26 -3.76
N PHE A 228 -6.86 28.94 -4.91
CA PHE A 228 -5.44 28.60 -5.01
C PHE A 228 -4.54 29.75 -4.53
N GLU A 229 -4.76 30.97 -5.04
CA GLU A 229 -3.96 32.15 -4.67
C GLU A 229 -4.11 32.50 -3.20
N LYS A 230 -5.33 32.41 -2.64
CA LYS A 230 -5.58 32.68 -1.22
C LYS A 230 -4.83 31.72 -0.31
N VAL A 231 -4.82 30.43 -0.65
CA VAL A 231 -4.08 29.41 0.11
C VAL A 231 -2.57 29.69 0.06
N LYS A 232 -2.04 30.00 -1.13
CA LYS A 232 -0.64 30.34 -1.35
C LYS A 232 -0.20 31.57 -0.55
N GLU A 233 -1.02 32.62 -0.49
CA GLU A 233 -0.75 33.82 0.28
C GLU A 233 -0.63 33.53 1.79
N ILE A 234 -1.53 32.70 2.33
CA ILE A 234 -1.50 32.31 3.75
C ILE A 234 -0.22 31.53 4.08
N ILE A 235 0.15 30.55 3.26
CA ILE A 235 1.36 29.76 3.48
C ILE A 235 2.61 30.65 3.44
N ASN A 236 2.72 31.51 2.42
CA ASN A 236 3.88 32.39 2.27
C ASN A 236 4.00 33.36 3.44
N LYS A 237 2.89 33.94 3.89
CA LYS A 237 2.89 34.82 5.06
C LYS A 237 3.43 34.10 6.30
N VAL A 238 2.96 32.88 6.56
CA VAL A 238 3.39 32.12 7.72
C VAL A 238 4.83 31.64 7.59
N ARG A 239 5.26 31.26 6.39
CA ARG A 239 6.67 30.95 6.10
C ARG A 239 7.57 32.12 6.49
N GLU A 240 7.28 33.33 6.01
CA GLU A 240 8.09 34.51 6.32
C GLU A 240 8.11 34.81 7.83
N GLU A 241 6.95 34.72 8.49
CA GLU A 241 6.86 34.89 9.95
C GLU A 241 7.67 33.84 10.72
N LEU A 242 7.60 32.56 10.33
CA LEU A 242 8.39 31.49 10.93
C LEU A 242 9.88 31.69 10.70
N LEU A 243 10.30 31.97 9.46
CA LEU A 243 11.69 32.18 9.10
C LEU A 243 12.31 33.34 9.89
N SER A 244 11.55 34.42 10.09
CA SER A 244 11.99 35.59 10.86
C SER A 244 12.20 35.32 12.35
N ARG A 245 11.58 34.26 12.91
CA ARG A 245 11.63 33.92 14.35
C ARG A 245 12.52 32.72 14.69
N ILE A 246 13.27 32.20 13.72
CA ILE A 246 14.12 31.00 13.92
C ILE A 246 15.21 31.21 14.97
N ASP A 247 15.77 32.42 15.06
CA ASP A 247 16.80 32.71 16.08
C ASP A 247 16.17 32.88 17.48
N GLU A 248 14.94 33.38 17.56
CA GLU A 248 14.18 33.51 18.82
C GLU A 248 13.76 32.14 19.40
N LEU A 249 13.50 31.14 18.53
CA LEU A 249 13.24 29.74 18.91
C LEU A 249 14.35 29.14 19.79
N LYS A 250 15.60 29.54 19.52
CA LYS A 250 16.79 29.01 20.19
C LYS A 250 17.01 29.63 21.57
N GLU A 251 16.58 30.87 21.78
CA GLU A 251 16.94 31.66 22.97
C GLU A 251 15.83 31.72 24.03
N LYS A 252 14.55 31.52 23.69
CA LYS A 252 13.44 31.93 24.57
C LYS A 252 12.40 30.88 24.96
N GLY A 253 12.53 29.61 24.58
CA GLY A 253 11.58 28.58 25.07
C GLY A 253 10.11 28.90 24.74
N TRP A 254 9.88 29.54 23.59
CA TRP A 254 8.68 29.53 22.74
C TRP A 254 7.25 29.39 23.31
N GLU A 255 6.91 30.11 24.38
CA GLU A 255 5.51 30.22 24.82
C GLU A 255 4.59 30.98 23.82
N ASN A 256 5.13 31.72 22.83
CA ASN A 256 4.36 32.61 21.92
C ASN A 256 4.44 32.29 20.41
N GLY A 257 5.15 31.24 19.97
CA GLY A 257 5.19 30.87 18.54
C GLY A 257 3.96 30.10 18.05
N TRP A 258 3.11 29.70 19.00
CA TRP A 258 1.81 29.07 18.80
C TRP A 258 0.84 29.92 17.98
N ASP A 259 0.84 31.24 18.13
CA ASP A 259 -0.09 32.12 17.43
C ASP A 259 0.15 32.15 15.91
N ILE A 260 1.40 31.96 15.47
CA ILE A 260 1.77 31.91 14.05
C ILE A 260 1.35 30.58 13.44
N LEU A 261 1.64 29.47 14.11
CA LEU A 261 1.27 28.13 13.64
C LEU A 261 -0.25 27.90 13.73
N ASN A 262 -0.95 28.50 14.70
CA ASN A 262 -2.42 28.43 14.80
C ASN A 262 -3.14 29.16 13.68
N GLN A 263 -2.52 30.16 13.03
CA GLN A 263 -3.09 30.73 11.80
C GLN A 263 -3.15 29.69 10.68
N LEU A 264 -2.29 28.66 10.71
CA LEU A 264 -2.30 27.57 9.74
C LEU A 264 -3.32 26.48 10.04
N ASN A 265 -3.80 26.33 11.27
CA ASN A 265 -4.95 25.45 11.54
C ASN A 265 -6.24 25.98 10.85
N LYS A 266 -6.22 27.21 10.30
CA LYS A 266 -7.28 27.74 9.41
C LYS A 266 -7.10 27.29 7.96
N VAL A 267 -5.93 26.75 7.60
CA VAL A 267 -5.66 26.13 6.30
C VAL A 267 -6.15 24.69 6.40
N PRO A 268 -7.18 24.28 5.65
CA PRO A 268 -7.91 23.03 5.88
C PRO A 268 -7.01 21.77 5.95
N TYR A 269 -5.91 21.77 5.20
CA TYR A 269 -5.03 20.60 5.04
C TYR A 269 -3.85 20.54 5.99
N ILE A 270 -3.68 21.56 6.83
CA ILE A 270 -2.58 21.62 7.79
C ILE A 270 -3.13 21.29 9.18
N ASP A 271 -2.61 20.22 9.78
CA ASP A 271 -2.94 19.81 11.14
C ASP A 271 -1.74 19.97 12.08
N PHE A 272 -1.83 20.99 12.95
CA PHE A 272 -0.91 21.24 14.05
C PHE A 272 -1.55 21.04 15.42
N ARG A 273 -2.77 20.48 15.52
CA ARG A 273 -3.60 20.48 16.73
C ARG A 273 -2.95 19.84 17.97
N ASN A 274 -2.05 18.87 17.78
CA ASN A 274 -1.39 18.14 18.88
C ASN A 274 0.02 18.66 19.22
N ILE A 275 0.66 19.45 18.35
CA ILE A 275 1.99 19.99 18.67
C ILE A 275 2.01 20.85 19.95
N PRO A 276 0.94 21.53 20.44
CA PRO A 276 1.09 22.40 21.62
C PRO A 276 1.61 21.67 22.83
N ARG A 277 1.15 20.43 22.99
CA ARG A 277 1.54 19.54 24.08
C ARG A 277 2.93 18.93 23.88
N ALA A 278 3.44 18.94 22.65
CA ALA A 278 4.78 18.45 22.36
C ALA A 278 5.87 19.49 22.72
N PHE A 279 5.54 20.78 22.67
CA PHE A 279 6.47 21.87 23.01
C PHE A 279 6.84 21.95 24.50
N ASP A 280 6.07 21.30 25.37
CA ASP A 280 6.43 21.11 26.78
C ASP A 280 7.72 20.27 26.93
N HIS A 281 8.12 19.56 25.86
CA HIS A 281 9.36 18.80 25.81
C HIS A 281 10.56 19.70 25.46
N LYS A 282 11.51 19.82 26.40
CA LYS A 282 12.67 20.73 26.33
C LYS A 282 13.54 20.59 25.07
N GLU A 283 13.65 19.39 24.51
CA GLU A 283 14.48 19.14 23.32
C GLU A 283 13.76 19.41 21.99
N LEU A 284 12.42 19.48 21.98
CA LEU A 284 11.67 19.64 20.74
C LEU A 284 12.03 20.92 19.96
N PRO A 285 12.16 22.12 20.61
CA PRO A 285 12.53 23.34 19.90
C PRO A 285 13.87 23.21 19.17
N LYS A 286 14.86 22.57 19.79
CA LYS A 286 16.19 22.37 19.20
C LYS A 286 16.13 21.46 17.97
N ILE A 287 15.37 20.37 18.07
CA ILE A 287 15.15 19.43 16.97
C ILE A 287 14.46 20.12 15.79
N LEU A 288 13.42 20.91 16.05
CA LEU A 288 12.69 21.63 15.01
C LEU A 288 13.53 22.74 14.36
N VAL A 289 14.33 23.48 15.12
CA VAL A 289 15.26 24.49 14.57
C VAL A 289 16.29 23.85 13.63
N ASP A 290 16.89 22.73 14.04
CA ASP A 290 17.81 21.98 13.18
C ASP A 290 17.11 21.54 11.90
N TYR A 291 15.93 20.93 12.02
CA TYR A 291 15.15 20.48 10.88
C TYR A 291 14.77 21.62 9.91
N ILE A 292 14.28 22.74 10.43
CA ILE A 292 13.93 23.92 9.63
C ILE A 292 15.14 24.46 8.88
N ASN A 293 16.32 24.50 9.52
CA ASN A 293 17.54 24.95 8.85
C ASN A 293 17.93 24.00 7.70
N ARG A 294 17.80 22.69 7.88
CA ARG A 294 18.06 21.71 6.81
C ARG A 294 17.08 21.86 5.65
N LEU A 295 15.81 22.16 5.93
CA LEU A 295 14.77 22.38 4.92
C LEU A 295 15.01 23.63 4.04
N LYS A 296 15.67 24.68 4.57
CA LYS A 296 15.99 25.89 3.80
C LYS A 296 16.86 25.57 2.58
N ASP A 297 17.79 24.64 2.73
CA ASP A 297 18.77 24.27 1.71
C ASP A 297 18.32 23.08 0.84
N ALA A 298 17.15 22.50 1.11
CA ALA A 298 16.63 21.40 0.33
C ALA A 298 16.51 21.81 -1.16
N LYS A 299 16.60 20.87 -2.10
CA LYS A 299 16.45 21.15 -3.53
C LYS A 299 15.29 20.41 -4.17
N ASN A 300 14.87 19.32 -3.56
CA ASN A 300 13.86 18.43 -4.08
C ASN A 300 13.14 17.70 -2.93
N LEU A 301 12.08 16.98 -3.29
CA LEU A 301 11.26 16.23 -2.34
C LEU A 301 12.03 15.10 -1.63
N GLU A 302 13.03 14.52 -2.29
CA GLU A 302 13.84 13.42 -1.73
C GLU A 302 14.75 13.88 -0.59
N GLU A 303 15.30 15.09 -0.69
CA GLU A 303 16.06 15.70 0.42
C GLU A 303 15.15 16.00 1.62
N ILE A 304 13.95 16.53 1.38
CA ILE A 304 12.95 16.74 2.45
C ILE A 304 12.63 15.42 3.15
N ARG A 305 12.39 14.37 2.36
CA ARG A 305 12.10 13.02 2.86
C ARG A 305 13.22 12.51 3.74
N LYS A 306 14.46 12.56 3.26
CA LYS A 306 15.65 12.14 4.02
C LYS A 306 15.76 12.88 5.34
N PHE A 307 15.59 14.21 5.34
CA PHE A 307 15.64 15.00 6.56
C PHE A 307 14.51 14.63 7.53
N ALA A 308 13.29 14.39 7.02
CA ALA A 308 12.14 13.97 7.82
C ALA A 308 12.38 12.61 8.49
N GLU A 309 12.95 11.65 7.75
CA GLU A 309 13.30 10.32 8.25
C GLU A 309 14.32 10.41 9.40
N GLU A 310 15.41 11.15 9.20
CA GLU A 310 16.45 11.33 10.22
C GLU A 310 15.92 12.02 11.48
N VAL A 311 15.05 13.02 11.33
CA VAL A 311 14.45 13.74 12.46
C VAL A 311 13.36 12.93 13.17
N SER A 312 12.58 12.12 12.43
CA SER A 312 11.55 11.26 13.02
C SER A 312 12.10 10.29 14.07
N LEU A 313 13.36 9.87 13.93
CA LEU A 313 14.06 9.02 14.89
C LEU A 313 14.25 9.73 16.24
N GLN A 314 14.48 11.05 16.21
CA GLN A 314 14.68 11.88 17.40
C GLN A 314 13.35 12.21 18.10
N LEU A 315 12.22 12.10 17.41
CA LEU A 315 10.89 12.37 17.94
C LEU A 315 10.23 11.17 18.62
N ARG A 316 10.82 9.97 18.59
CA ARG A 316 10.19 8.73 19.10
C ARG A 316 9.72 8.82 20.55
N ASP A 317 10.44 9.58 21.37
CA ASP A 317 10.17 9.74 22.80
C ASP A 317 9.45 11.07 23.13
N ILE A 318 9.11 11.87 22.12
CA ILE A 318 8.43 13.15 22.30
C ILE A 318 6.92 12.95 22.05
N PRO A 319 6.08 13.01 23.10
CA PRO A 319 4.65 12.80 22.94
C PRO A 319 4.03 13.94 22.11
N HIS A 320 2.93 13.62 21.42
CA HIS A 320 2.09 14.59 20.70
C HIS A 320 2.68 15.23 19.43
N ILE A 321 3.86 14.78 18.97
CA ILE A 321 4.39 15.10 17.64
C ILE A 321 4.68 13.82 16.85
N ASN A 322 4.35 13.80 15.56
CA ASN A 322 4.62 12.68 14.67
C ASN A 322 5.14 13.15 13.31
N THR A 323 5.46 12.19 12.43
CA THR A 323 6.00 12.47 11.09
C THR A 323 5.06 13.33 10.22
N THR A 324 3.74 13.21 10.38
CA THR A 324 2.78 14.06 9.64
C THR A 324 3.02 15.53 9.93
N GLN A 325 3.30 15.88 11.18
CA GLN A 325 3.62 17.24 11.58
C GLN A 325 4.95 17.75 11.00
N LEU A 326 5.94 16.87 10.82
CA LEU A 326 7.19 17.22 10.13
C LEU A 326 6.97 17.49 8.63
N LEU A 327 6.10 16.71 7.98
CA LEU A 327 5.72 16.94 6.58
C LEU A 327 4.96 18.26 6.41
N HIS A 328 4.07 18.59 7.35
CA HIS A 328 3.36 19.87 7.37
C HIS A 328 4.33 21.05 7.52
N LEU A 329 5.29 20.93 8.44
CA LEU A 329 6.34 21.92 8.61
C LEU A 329 7.22 22.06 7.36
N SER A 330 7.57 20.95 6.72
CA SER A 330 8.34 20.93 5.48
C SER A 330 7.67 21.71 4.37
N HIS A 331 6.37 21.49 4.17
CA HIS A 331 5.59 22.22 3.18
C HIS A 331 5.54 23.72 3.46
N ILE A 332 5.49 24.14 4.73
CA ILE A 332 5.51 25.58 5.04
C ILE A 332 6.85 26.21 4.71
N ILE A 333 7.95 25.51 4.99
CA ILE A 333 9.29 26.02 4.67
C ILE A 333 9.55 25.96 3.16
N ARG A 334 9.03 24.93 2.48
CA ARG A 334 9.20 24.64 1.05
C ARG A 334 7.85 24.37 0.35
N PRO A 335 7.01 25.41 0.20
CA PRO A 335 5.68 25.27 -0.39
C PRO A 335 5.70 24.98 -1.90
N ASP A 336 6.86 25.16 -2.52
CA ASP A 336 7.17 24.88 -3.92
C ASP A 336 7.43 23.39 -4.20
N LEU A 337 7.69 22.58 -3.16
CA LEU A 337 8.14 21.20 -3.36
C LEU A 337 7.02 20.15 -3.26
N PHE A 338 6.04 20.33 -2.39
CA PHE A 338 4.88 19.43 -2.25
C PHE A 338 3.87 19.98 -1.25
N ILE A 339 2.65 19.43 -1.21
CA ILE A 339 1.74 19.55 -0.06
C ILE A 339 1.59 18.19 0.61
N PRO A 340 1.59 18.12 1.95
CA PRO A 340 1.32 16.89 2.66
C PRO A 340 -0.11 16.41 2.41
N VAL A 341 -0.24 15.27 1.77
CA VAL A 341 -1.52 14.55 1.64
C VAL A 341 -1.47 13.34 2.56
N THR A 342 -2.48 13.17 3.40
CA THR A 342 -2.55 12.02 4.30
C THR A 342 -2.81 10.74 3.51
N GLN A 343 -2.35 9.63 4.07
CA GLN A 343 -2.63 8.30 3.55
C GLN A 343 -4.14 8.02 3.40
N TRP A 344 -4.94 8.51 4.34
CA TRP A 344 -6.41 8.43 4.28
C TRP A 344 -6.97 9.21 3.08
N GLN A 345 -6.48 10.42 2.82
CA GLN A 345 -6.90 11.23 1.67
C GLN A 345 -6.53 10.58 0.33
N ILE A 346 -5.34 9.99 0.22
CA ILE A 346 -4.90 9.25 -0.97
C ILE A 346 -5.76 8.00 -1.15
N SER A 347 -6.00 7.24 -0.07
CA SER A 347 -6.84 6.04 -0.09
C SER A 347 -8.28 6.38 -0.48
N LYS A 348 -8.87 7.44 0.11
CA LYS A 348 -10.20 7.96 -0.25
C LYS A 348 -10.28 8.36 -1.72
N SER A 349 -9.23 9.03 -2.23
CA SER A 349 -9.12 9.41 -3.63
C SER A 349 -9.19 8.18 -4.55
N ILE A 350 -8.36 7.18 -4.27
CA ILE A 350 -8.29 5.91 -5.02
C ILE A 350 -9.59 5.11 -4.91
N CYS A 351 -10.21 5.08 -3.73
CA CYS A 351 -11.40 4.27 -3.47
C CYS A 351 -12.67 4.83 -4.06
N TYR A 352 -12.87 6.15 -4.02
CA TYR A 352 -14.00 6.73 -4.73
C TYR A 352 -13.93 6.46 -6.24
N ILE A 353 -12.74 6.47 -6.85
CA ILE A 353 -12.58 6.13 -8.28
C ILE A 353 -13.01 4.68 -8.52
N TYR A 354 -12.59 3.79 -7.62
CA TYR A 354 -12.99 2.38 -7.66
C TYR A 354 -14.52 2.27 -7.57
N ASP A 355 -15.13 2.83 -6.53
CA ASP A 355 -16.55 2.72 -6.26
C ASP A 355 -17.41 3.40 -7.36
N ASN A 356 -17.08 4.60 -7.83
CA ASN A 356 -17.93 5.35 -8.79
C ASN A 356 -17.76 4.95 -10.26
N THR A 357 -16.74 4.15 -10.57
CA THR A 357 -16.49 3.67 -11.93
C THR A 357 -16.82 2.19 -12.06
N ILE A 358 -16.70 1.42 -10.97
CA ILE A 358 -16.97 -0.02 -10.93
C ILE A 358 -18.41 -0.30 -10.48
N ASP A 359 -19.00 0.42 -9.51
CA ASP A 359 -20.40 0.17 -9.10
C ASP A 359 -21.37 0.30 -10.29
N ASN A 360 -21.20 1.30 -11.15
CA ASN A 360 -22.06 1.51 -12.31
C ASN A 360 -21.95 0.42 -13.39
N ILE A 361 -20.96 -0.47 -13.28
CA ILE A 361 -20.66 -1.53 -14.25
C ILE A 361 -20.84 -2.92 -13.64
N THR A 362 -20.55 -3.09 -12.34
CA THR A 362 -20.52 -4.40 -11.69
C THR A 362 -21.49 -4.56 -10.53
N ASP A 363 -22.17 -3.49 -10.09
CA ASP A 363 -23.17 -3.50 -9.01
C ASP A 363 -22.63 -4.11 -7.67
N ILE A 364 -21.31 -4.03 -7.44
CA ILE A 364 -20.63 -4.59 -6.26
C ILE A 364 -19.71 -3.52 -5.65
N ARG A 365 -20.10 -3.04 -4.47
CA ARG A 365 -19.25 -2.20 -3.61
C ARG A 365 -18.16 -3.04 -2.95
N ASP A 366 -16.90 -2.63 -3.09
CA ASP A 366 -15.79 -3.16 -2.28
C ASP A 366 -15.67 -2.32 -0.99
N GLU A 367 -16.43 -2.68 0.04
CA GLU A 367 -16.45 -1.99 1.34
C GLU A 367 -15.05 -1.94 2.00
N SER A 368 -14.12 -2.82 1.60
CA SER A 368 -12.75 -2.88 2.13
C SER A 368 -11.82 -1.80 1.58
N CYS A 369 -12.21 -1.05 0.54
CA CYS A 369 -11.29 -0.12 -0.10
C CYS A 369 -10.81 0.98 0.88
N ARG A 370 -11.69 1.45 1.77
CA ARG A 370 -11.39 2.49 2.77
C ARG A 370 -10.18 2.16 3.65
N GLU A 371 -9.83 0.89 3.84
CA GLU A 371 -8.80 0.45 4.80
C GLU A 371 -7.44 0.09 4.18
N LYS A 372 -7.30 0.07 2.84
CA LYS A 372 -6.12 -0.53 2.15
C LYS A 372 -4.77 0.11 2.49
N LEU A 373 -4.77 1.33 3.00
CA LEU A 373 -3.56 2.01 3.42
C LEU A 373 -3.51 2.26 4.95
N HIS A 374 -4.55 1.98 5.73
CA HIS A 374 -4.51 2.33 7.16
C HIS A 374 -3.52 1.48 7.96
N TYR A 375 -2.78 2.15 8.85
CA TYR A 375 -1.76 1.61 9.77
C TYR A 375 -0.50 1.08 9.08
N THR A 376 0.55 1.90 8.94
CA THR A 376 1.92 1.38 8.70
C THR A 376 3.06 2.36 8.99
N SER A 377 4.27 1.79 9.16
CA SER A 377 5.56 2.41 9.54
C SER A 377 6.19 3.31 8.45
N MET A 378 7.25 4.05 8.83
CA MET A 378 8.02 4.99 8.00
C MET A 378 8.45 4.46 6.62
N GLU A 379 8.69 3.16 6.48
CA GLU A 379 9.09 2.50 5.22
C GLU A 379 8.03 2.63 4.10
N LYS A 380 6.77 2.91 4.44
CA LYS A 380 5.67 3.11 3.48
C LYS A 380 5.33 4.57 3.16
N ILE A 381 5.92 5.55 3.84
CA ILE A 381 5.84 6.97 3.44
C ILE A 381 6.62 7.21 2.14
N SER A 382 7.70 6.45 1.91
CA SER A 382 8.36 6.32 0.59
C SER A 382 7.33 6.09 -0.49
N ASN A 383 6.56 5.01 -0.36
CA ASN A 383 5.59 4.58 -1.36
C ASN A 383 4.48 5.63 -1.57
N VAL A 384 4.20 6.46 -0.57
CA VAL A 384 3.24 7.57 -0.68
C VAL A 384 3.83 8.75 -1.45
N LEU A 385 5.09 9.13 -1.17
CA LEU A 385 5.78 10.20 -1.89
C LEU A 385 6.11 9.79 -3.33
N ASP A 386 6.51 8.54 -3.53
CA ASP A 386 6.71 7.91 -4.85
C ASP A 386 5.38 7.94 -5.62
N LEU A 387 4.27 7.54 -4.99
CA LEU A 387 2.95 7.63 -5.60
C LEU A 387 2.52 9.07 -5.92
N ILE A 388 2.79 10.06 -5.06
CA ILE A 388 2.48 11.48 -5.36
C ILE A 388 3.30 11.96 -6.56
N ASN A 389 4.59 11.60 -6.64
CA ASN A 389 5.47 11.94 -7.75
C ASN A 389 5.02 11.27 -9.05
N ASP A 390 4.68 9.98 -9.00
CA ASP A 390 4.18 9.23 -10.14
C ASP A 390 2.84 9.83 -10.63
N LEU A 391 1.92 10.11 -9.71
CA LEU A 391 0.64 10.75 -10.02
C LEU A 391 0.81 12.16 -10.61
N ARG A 392 1.76 12.96 -10.10
CA ARG A 392 2.09 14.28 -10.65
C ARG A 392 2.67 14.16 -12.06
N SER A 393 3.67 13.30 -12.24
CA SER A 393 4.29 13.06 -13.55
C SER A 393 3.25 12.65 -14.59
N LEU A 394 2.28 11.83 -14.19
CA LEU A 394 1.16 11.43 -15.04
C LEU A 394 0.14 12.56 -15.29
N ALA A 395 -0.06 13.47 -14.32
CA ALA A 395 -0.96 14.62 -14.44
C ALA A 395 -0.37 15.74 -15.32
N GLU A 396 0.96 15.88 -15.40
CA GLU A 396 1.65 16.86 -16.25
C GLU A 396 1.42 16.62 -17.76
N GLU A 397 1.09 15.39 -18.15
CA GLU A 397 0.72 15.06 -19.53
C GLU A 397 -0.76 15.36 -19.86
N ILE A 398 -1.56 15.80 -18.89
CA ILE A 398 -3.00 16.06 -19.02
C ILE A 398 -3.21 17.58 -18.97
N ASN A 399 -3.82 18.14 -20.02
CA ASN A 399 -3.85 19.58 -20.38
C ASN A 399 -4.24 20.63 -19.30
N LEU A 400 -4.75 20.27 -18.11
CA LEU A 400 -5.24 21.21 -17.09
C LEU A 400 -4.14 21.85 -16.21
N LEU A 401 -2.98 21.20 -16.06
CA LEU A 401 -1.86 21.71 -15.23
C LEU A 401 -0.78 22.43 -16.04
N ASN A 402 -0.80 22.30 -17.38
CA ASN A 402 0.26 22.81 -18.24
C ASN A 402 0.32 24.34 -18.36
N GLU A 403 -0.71 25.06 -17.91
CA GLU A 403 -0.73 26.52 -17.89
C GLU A 403 0.03 27.13 -16.69
N LEU A 404 0.43 26.31 -15.70
CA LEU A 404 1.12 26.76 -14.49
C LEU A 404 2.64 26.56 -14.59
N PRO A 405 3.43 27.39 -13.88
CA PRO A 405 4.85 27.14 -13.64
C PRO A 405 5.08 25.77 -12.97
N GLU A 406 6.20 25.11 -13.28
CA GLU A 406 6.55 23.76 -12.82
C GLU A 406 6.50 23.59 -11.29
N ASP A 407 6.98 24.61 -10.58
CA ASP A 407 6.98 24.72 -9.11
C ASP A 407 5.57 24.86 -8.52
N GLU A 408 4.59 25.33 -9.30
CA GLU A 408 3.22 25.53 -8.85
C GLU A 408 2.29 24.35 -9.20
N ARG A 409 2.65 23.55 -10.21
CA ARG A 409 1.87 22.37 -10.65
C ARG A 409 1.73 21.35 -9.54
N THR A 410 2.83 21.03 -8.87
CA THR A 410 2.88 20.08 -7.76
C THR A 410 1.94 20.50 -6.63
N THR A 411 2.02 21.77 -6.26
CA THR A 411 1.22 22.35 -5.17
C THR A 411 -0.26 22.33 -5.52
N LYS A 412 -0.65 22.74 -6.73
CA LYS A 412 -2.06 22.67 -7.17
C LYS A 412 -2.57 21.23 -7.24
N PHE A 413 -1.76 20.30 -7.76
CA PHE A 413 -2.10 18.89 -7.85
C PHE A 413 -2.36 18.29 -6.47
N SER A 414 -1.46 18.52 -5.51
CA SER A 414 -1.63 18.02 -4.14
C SER A 414 -2.82 18.66 -3.42
N LEU A 415 -3.16 19.93 -3.69
CA LEU A 415 -4.39 20.53 -3.15
C LEU A 415 -5.65 19.85 -3.71
N ILE A 416 -5.67 19.46 -4.98
CA ILE A 416 -6.82 18.77 -5.59
C ILE A 416 -7.03 17.41 -4.91
N LEU A 417 -5.94 16.65 -4.71
CA LEU A 417 -5.98 15.38 -3.96
C LEU A 417 -6.46 15.58 -2.52
N TYR A 418 -6.02 16.67 -1.88
CA TYR A 418 -6.48 17.04 -0.55
C TYR A 418 -7.98 17.36 -0.52
N LYS A 419 -8.47 18.25 -1.39
CA LYS A 419 -9.88 18.69 -1.41
C LYS A 419 -10.81 17.51 -1.64
N TYR A 420 -10.41 16.59 -2.50
CA TYR A 420 -11.13 15.35 -2.75
C TYR A 420 -11.08 14.41 -1.55
N GLY A 421 -9.88 14.14 -1.01
CA GLY A 421 -9.71 13.21 0.10
C GLY A 421 -10.24 13.75 1.44
N GLY A 422 -10.36 15.07 1.58
CA GLY A 422 -10.67 15.82 2.80
C GLY A 422 -12.15 16.08 3.06
N GLY A 423 -13.02 15.97 2.04
CA GLY A 423 -14.47 15.97 2.26
C GLY A 423 -15.11 17.32 2.57
N ASP A 424 -14.59 18.43 2.04
CA ASP A 424 -15.28 19.74 2.10
C ASP A 424 -15.63 20.23 0.68
N LEU A 425 -16.73 19.71 0.15
CA LEU A 425 -17.65 20.42 -0.74
C LEU A 425 -19.04 19.86 -0.43
N GLU A 426 -19.96 20.73 -0.08
CA GLU A 426 -21.37 20.43 0.24
C GLU A 426 -21.98 19.46 -0.78
N SER A 427 -22.05 18.18 -0.44
CA SER A 427 -22.97 17.26 -1.10
C SER A 427 -23.30 16.14 -0.14
N GLU A 428 -24.59 16.06 0.16
CA GLU A 428 -25.31 14.95 0.75
C GLU A 428 -24.81 13.62 0.16
N VAL A 429 -23.89 12.98 0.86
CA VAL A 429 -23.71 11.53 0.78
C VAL A 429 -23.76 11.09 2.23
N GLU A 430 -24.87 10.44 2.58
CA GLU A 430 -24.98 9.66 3.81
C GLU A 430 -23.65 8.95 4.03
N GLU A 431 -22.96 9.37 5.09
CA GLU A 431 -21.97 8.51 5.72
C GLU A 431 -22.69 7.19 5.96
N LYS A 432 -22.43 6.18 5.12
CA LYS A 432 -22.30 4.83 5.65
C LYS A 432 -21.15 4.89 6.64
N LYS A 433 -21.47 5.36 7.84
CA LYS A 433 -20.80 4.97 9.08
C LYS A 433 -20.75 3.45 9.01
N ASP A 434 -19.60 2.88 9.29
CA ASP A 434 -19.50 1.47 9.60
C ASP A 434 -20.32 1.26 10.89
N GLU A 435 -21.63 1.12 10.73
CA GLU A 435 -22.57 0.97 11.83
C GLU A 435 -22.33 -0.37 12.47
N LEU A 436 -22.24 -0.35 13.80
CA LEU A 436 -22.13 -1.56 14.60
C LEU A 436 -23.35 -2.44 14.28
N ASP A 437 -23.13 -3.72 13.96
CA ASP A 437 -24.23 -4.66 13.74
C ASP A 437 -25.30 -4.51 14.84
N GLU A 438 -26.53 -4.17 14.43
CA GLU A 438 -27.61 -3.81 15.35
C GLU A 438 -28.02 -4.98 16.26
N GLU A 439 -27.82 -6.22 15.82
CA GLU A 439 -28.04 -7.40 16.66
C GLU A 439 -26.99 -7.52 17.77
N LEU A 440 -25.70 -7.35 17.44
CA LEU A 440 -24.61 -7.33 18.40
C LEU A 440 -24.75 -6.16 19.38
N LYS A 441 -25.13 -4.98 18.90
CA LYS A 441 -25.36 -3.78 19.72
C LYS A 441 -26.47 -4.00 20.74
N LYS A 442 -27.62 -4.55 20.33
CA LYS A 442 -28.71 -4.90 21.25
C LYS A 442 -28.29 -5.92 22.31
N LYS A 443 -27.44 -6.89 21.95
CA LYS A 443 -26.88 -7.85 22.91
C LYS A 443 -25.99 -7.14 23.93
N ILE A 444 -25.10 -6.25 23.48
CA ILE A 444 -24.22 -5.46 24.35
C ILE A 444 -25.06 -4.58 25.29
N GLU A 445 -26.07 -3.87 24.77
CA GLU A 445 -26.99 -3.04 25.56
C GLU A 445 -27.73 -3.85 26.62
N THR A 446 -28.33 -4.97 26.23
CA THR A 446 -29.06 -5.84 27.17
C THR A 446 -28.16 -6.31 28.31
N ILE A 447 -26.90 -6.67 28.01
CA ILE A 447 -25.94 -7.10 29.03
C ILE A 447 -25.51 -5.92 29.90
N LEU A 448 -25.24 -4.75 29.34
CA LEU A 448 -24.84 -3.56 30.11
C LEU A 448 -25.98 -3.04 31.00
N GLU A 449 -27.23 -3.08 30.54
CA GLU A 449 -28.40 -2.68 31.33
C GLU A 449 -28.62 -3.62 32.52
N THR A 450 -28.45 -4.93 32.31
CA THR A 450 -28.72 -5.95 33.34
C THR A 450 -27.53 -6.23 34.26
N LYS A 451 -26.32 -6.24 33.73
CA LYS A 451 -25.09 -6.65 34.44
C LYS A 451 -24.14 -5.50 34.73
N ARG A 452 -24.24 -4.35 34.04
CA ARG A 452 -23.34 -3.17 34.15
C ARG A 452 -21.90 -3.37 33.66
N GLN A 453 -21.53 -4.57 33.22
CA GLN A 453 -20.24 -4.86 32.57
C GLN A 453 -20.37 -5.91 31.47
N VAL A 454 -19.47 -5.87 30.50
CA VAL A 454 -19.39 -6.83 29.39
C VAL A 454 -17.92 -7.15 29.08
N ILE A 455 -17.63 -8.42 28.76
CA ILE A 455 -16.31 -8.87 28.29
C ILE A 455 -16.49 -9.46 26.89
N LEU A 456 -15.85 -8.84 25.89
CA LEU A 456 -15.80 -9.36 24.52
C LEU A 456 -14.59 -10.30 24.40
N TYR A 457 -14.81 -11.58 24.10
CA TYR A 457 -13.76 -12.59 23.96
C TYR A 457 -13.75 -13.24 22.57
N GLY A 458 -12.60 -13.78 22.14
CA GLY A 458 -12.44 -14.43 20.84
C GLY A 458 -11.01 -14.33 20.28
N PRO A 459 -10.71 -14.99 19.14
CA PRO A 459 -9.38 -15.03 18.51
C PRO A 459 -8.79 -13.64 18.24
N PRO A 460 -7.46 -13.45 18.23
CA PRO A 460 -6.85 -12.17 17.85
C PRO A 460 -7.27 -11.78 16.41
N GLY A 461 -7.45 -10.48 16.16
CA GLY A 461 -7.89 -9.98 14.85
C GLY A 461 -9.41 -9.95 14.60
N THR A 462 -10.25 -10.44 15.52
CA THR A 462 -11.73 -10.46 15.33
C THR A 462 -12.46 -9.14 15.69
N GLY A 463 -11.78 -7.99 15.65
CA GLY A 463 -12.43 -6.69 15.81
C GLY A 463 -12.96 -6.32 17.20
N LYS A 464 -12.66 -7.09 18.27
CA LYS A 464 -13.17 -6.82 19.64
C LYS A 464 -12.92 -5.39 20.14
N THR A 465 -11.69 -4.90 19.96
CA THR A 465 -11.30 -3.54 20.35
C THR A 465 -12.03 -2.48 19.52
N TRP A 466 -12.30 -2.77 18.24
CA TRP A 466 -13.05 -1.90 17.35
C TRP A 466 -14.51 -1.81 17.79
N VAL A 467 -15.17 -2.95 18.09
CA VAL A 467 -16.57 -3.00 18.57
C VAL A 467 -16.74 -2.21 19.87
N ALA A 468 -15.87 -2.43 20.86
CA ALA A 468 -15.94 -1.73 22.13
C ALA A 468 -15.76 -0.21 21.97
N ARG A 469 -14.82 0.22 21.11
CA ARG A 469 -14.57 1.64 20.85
C ARG A 469 -15.77 2.29 20.18
N ASN A 470 -16.30 1.70 19.12
CA ASN A 470 -17.42 2.31 18.39
C ASN A 470 -18.70 2.34 19.21
N TYR A 471 -19.02 1.29 19.96
CA TYR A 471 -20.19 1.29 20.86
C TYR A 471 -20.13 2.43 21.89
N VAL A 472 -19.00 2.60 22.58
CA VAL A 472 -18.82 3.64 23.59
C VAL A 472 -18.87 5.03 22.97
N LYS A 473 -18.17 5.23 21.84
CA LYS A 473 -18.18 6.51 21.12
C LYS A 473 -19.58 6.87 20.65
N GLU A 474 -20.34 5.93 20.13
CA GLU A 474 -21.71 6.17 19.69
C GLU A 474 -22.60 6.58 20.88
N LYS A 475 -22.54 5.83 22.00
CA LYS A 475 -23.35 6.11 23.19
C LYS A 475 -23.01 7.42 23.88
N THR A 476 -21.74 7.81 23.87
CA THR A 476 -21.25 9.03 24.52
C THR A 476 -21.16 10.22 23.57
N LYS A 477 -21.51 10.05 22.29
CA LYS A 477 -21.28 11.03 21.21
C LYS A 477 -19.82 11.48 21.14
N ASP A 478 -18.90 10.54 21.34
CA ASP A 478 -17.44 10.72 21.41
C ASP A 478 -16.98 11.76 22.44
N ASN A 479 -17.83 12.07 23.43
CA ASN A 479 -17.46 12.95 24.53
C ASN A 479 -16.61 12.19 25.55
N ARG A 480 -15.31 12.47 25.53
CA ARG A 480 -14.28 11.83 26.35
C ARG A 480 -14.46 12.01 27.85
N ASN A 481 -15.32 12.92 28.30
CA ASN A 481 -15.63 13.05 29.73
C ASN A 481 -16.43 11.86 30.27
N TYR A 482 -17.00 11.01 29.40
CA TYR A 482 -17.87 9.89 29.81
C TYR A 482 -17.23 8.51 29.66
N TYR A 483 -15.98 8.42 29.17
CA TYR A 483 -15.31 7.14 29.00
C TYR A 483 -13.79 7.29 29.02
N GLU A 484 -13.11 6.23 29.45
CA GLU A 484 -11.65 6.08 29.36
C GLU A 484 -11.28 4.73 28.76
N PHE A 485 -10.18 4.68 27.99
CA PHE A 485 -9.67 3.43 27.40
C PHE A 485 -8.36 3.02 28.06
N VAL A 486 -8.40 1.90 28.78
CA VAL A 486 -7.25 1.33 29.49
C VAL A 486 -6.89 -0.03 28.89
N THR A 487 -5.60 -0.34 28.82
CA THR A 487 -5.09 -1.66 28.41
C THR A 487 -4.32 -2.27 29.57
N PHE A 488 -4.77 -3.41 30.09
CA PHE A 488 -4.05 -4.11 31.15
C PHE A 488 -2.83 -4.86 30.62
N HIS A 489 -1.74 -4.78 31.39
CA HIS A 489 -0.53 -5.57 31.23
C HIS A 489 -0.15 -6.21 32.58
N PRO A 490 0.72 -7.24 32.63
CA PRO A 490 1.05 -7.93 33.87
C PRO A 490 1.60 -7.03 34.99
N SER A 491 2.23 -5.90 34.64
CA SER A 491 2.74 -4.91 35.61
C SER A 491 1.70 -3.86 36.04
N TYR A 492 0.46 -3.90 35.53
CA TYR A 492 -0.57 -2.90 35.82
C TYR A 492 -1.14 -3.16 37.22
N SER A 493 -1.09 -2.15 38.08
CA SER A 493 -1.31 -2.34 39.53
C SER A 493 -2.57 -1.66 40.05
N TYR A 494 -2.97 -2.02 41.28
CA TYR A 494 -4.07 -1.36 41.99
C TYR A 494 -3.84 0.15 42.14
N GLU A 495 -2.59 0.54 42.41
CA GLU A 495 -2.20 1.93 42.64
C GLU A 495 -2.41 2.82 41.41
N GLU A 496 -2.35 2.25 40.21
CA GLU A 496 -2.58 2.95 38.94
C GLU A 496 -4.06 2.92 38.53
N PHE A 497 -4.80 1.88 38.93
CA PHE A 497 -6.19 1.72 38.54
C PHE A 497 -7.17 2.41 39.49
N VAL A 498 -7.00 2.28 40.80
CA VAL A 498 -7.97 2.74 41.80
C VAL A 498 -7.47 3.94 42.59
N GLU A 499 -6.40 3.81 43.34
CA GLU A 499 -5.72 4.92 44.04
C GLU A 499 -4.36 4.46 44.54
N GLY A 500 -3.36 5.34 44.52
CA GLY A 500 -1.98 5.02 44.86
C GLY A 500 -1.27 6.17 45.54
N ILE A 501 -0.24 5.84 46.32
CA ILE A 501 0.61 6.84 46.95
C ILE A 501 1.61 7.35 45.91
N ARG A 502 1.61 8.65 45.65
CA ARG A 502 2.53 9.32 44.73
C ARG A 502 3.39 10.33 45.48
N LEU A 503 4.66 10.40 45.08
CA LEU A 503 5.61 11.39 45.57
C LEU A 503 5.41 12.68 44.78
N LYS A 504 5.09 13.77 45.49
CA LYS A 504 5.03 15.11 44.92
C LYS A 504 6.04 16.02 45.60
N THR A 505 6.42 17.08 44.90
CA THR A 505 7.35 18.09 45.40
C THR A 505 6.62 19.42 45.43
N ASP A 506 6.65 20.09 46.58
CA ASP A 506 6.07 21.44 46.70
C ASP A 506 6.97 22.50 46.05
N ASP A 507 6.44 23.73 45.93
CA ASP A 507 7.15 24.87 45.35
C ASP A 507 8.44 25.26 46.12
N SER A 508 8.64 24.69 47.32
CA SER A 508 9.83 24.89 48.15
C SER A 508 10.85 23.73 48.04
N GLY A 509 10.59 22.75 47.17
CA GLY A 509 11.46 21.60 46.93
C GLY A 509 11.33 20.48 47.96
N ARG A 510 10.29 20.49 48.82
CA ARG A 510 10.06 19.43 49.80
C ARG A 510 9.20 18.32 49.19
N VAL A 511 9.65 17.09 49.39
CA VAL A 511 8.95 15.90 48.91
C VAL A 511 7.91 15.46 49.94
N TYR A 512 6.68 15.21 49.49
CA TYR A 512 5.60 14.67 50.32
C TYR A 512 4.83 13.58 49.57
N TYR A 513 4.09 12.78 50.33
CA TYR A 513 3.27 11.69 49.80
C TYR A 513 1.82 12.16 49.70
N GLU A 514 1.22 12.00 48.54
CA GLU A 514 -0.20 12.28 48.30
C GLU A 514 -0.88 11.01 47.80
N ILE A 515 -2.13 10.81 48.22
CA ILE A 515 -2.98 9.76 47.63
C ILE A 515 -3.55 10.35 46.34
N GLU A 516 -3.19 9.74 45.23
CA GLU A 516 -3.68 10.11 43.91
C GLU A 516 -4.71 9.08 43.44
N ASP A 517 -5.83 9.57 42.91
CA ASP A 517 -6.86 8.69 42.35
C ASP A 517 -6.34 8.06 41.05
N GLY A 518 -6.50 6.75 40.92
CA GLY A 518 -6.24 6.02 39.68
C GLY A 518 -7.36 6.21 38.66
N ILE A 519 -7.13 5.76 37.43
CA ILE A 519 -7.99 6.07 36.28
C ILE A 519 -9.45 5.62 36.46
N PHE A 520 -9.70 4.50 37.17
CA PHE A 520 -11.04 4.01 37.46
C PHE A 520 -11.77 4.89 38.49
N LYS A 521 -11.05 5.34 39.52
CA LYS A 521 -11.66 6.19 40.56
C LYS A 521 -11.92 7.60 40.05
N GLN A 522 -11.07 8.12 39.17
CA GLN A 522 -11.28 9.40 38.51
C GLN A 522 -12.57 9.41 37.68
N ILE A 523 -12.83 8.38 36.88
CA ILE A 523 -14.04 8.32 36.04
C ILE A 523 -15.33 8.00 36.82
N CYS A 524 -15.21 7.45 38.04
CA CYS A 524 -16.37 7.23 38.92
C CYS A 524 -16.83 8.49 39.68
N LYS A 525 -16.02 9.55 39.70
CA LYS A 525 -16.35 10.85 40.31
C LYS A 525 -17.04 11.75 39.31
#